data_AF-A0A0F9KP29-F1
#
_entry.id   AF-A0A0F9KP29-F1
#
_cell.length_a   1.000
_cell.length_b   1.000
_cell.length_c   1.000
_cell.angle_alpha   90.00
_cell.angle_beta   90.00
_cell.angle_gamma   90.00
#
_symmetry.space_group_name_H-M   'P 1'
#
loop_
_entity.id
_entity.type
_entity.pdbx_description
1 polymer ?
#
loop_
_entity_poly.entity_id
_entity_poly.type
_entity_poly.pdbx_seq_one_letter_code
_entity_poly.pdbx_strand_id
1 'polypeptide(L)' 'MNCLSIVLQILCIFTVLLGVTIQVIRGADLGFILITAGAILFGLSQVVTGYKIKRIIQSRLKTINNKKHE' A
#
# COMPACT_ATOMS: atom_id res chain seq x y z
N MET A 1 -1.09 -13.44 -10.01
CA MET A 1 -0.80 -12.93 -8.66
C MET A 1 0.45 -12.07 -8.74
N ASN A 2 0.29 -10.76 -8.60
CA ASN A 2 1.30 -9.79 -9.03
C ASN A 2 2.47 -9.77 -8.04
N CYS A 3 3.68 -10.04 -8.51
CA CYS A 3 4.94 -10.02 -7.74
C CYS A 3 5.06 -8.76 -6.86
N LEU A 4 4.57 -7.63 -7.37
CA LEU A 4 4.48 -6.35 -6.67
C LEU A 4 3.75 -6.44 -5.31
N SER A 5 2.67 -7.23 -5.25
CA SER A 5 1.85 -7.38 -4.04
C SER A 5 2.59 -8.16 -2.94
N ILE A 6 3.42 -9.13 -3.33
CA ILE A 6 4.22 -9.94 -2.41
C ILE A 6 5.35 -9.09 -1.83
N VAL A 7 6.05 -8.33 -2.67
CA VAL A 7 7.12 -7.41 -2.23
C VAL A 7 6.55 -6.37 -1.25
N LEU A 8 5.37 -5.84 -1.54
CA LEU A 8 4.72 -4.85 -0.69
C LEU A 8 4.29 -5.43 0.67
N GLN A 9 3.78 -6.67 0.69
CA GLN A 9 3.45 -7.37 1.95
C GLN A 9 4.69 -7.63 2.81
N ILE A 10 5.78 -8.12 2.20
CA ILE A 10 7.05 -8.38 2.92
C ILE A 10 7.60 -7.09 3.54
N LEU A 11 7.59 -6.00 2.77
CA LEU A 11 8.03 -4.69 3.26
C LEU A 11 7.17 -4.24 4.45
N CYS A 12 5.86 -4.44 4.37
CA CYS A 12 4.93 -4.09 5.45
C CYS A 12 5.20 -4.87 6.73
N ILE A 13 5.43 -6.18 6.62
CA ILE A 13 5.75 -7.04 7.76
C ILE A 13 7.05 -6.57 8.43
N PHE A 14 8.07 -6.22 7.64
CA PHE A 14 9.33 -5.68 8.16
C PHE A 14 9.18 -4.36 8.89
N THR A 15 8.39 -3.42 8.35
CA THR A 15 8.14 -2.12 9.00
C THR A 15 7.42 -2.29 10.33
N VAL A 16 6.43 -3.19 10.41
CA VAL A 16 5.71 -3.47 11.66
C VAL A 16 6.65 -4.11 12.69
N LEU A 17 7.44 -5.11 12.29
CA LEU A 17 8.43 -5.76 13.17
C LEU A 17 9.44 -4.76 13.73
N LEU A 18 10.03 -3.91 12.88
CA LEU A 18 10.97 -2.88 13.31
C LEU A 18 10.33 -1.89 14.28
N GLY A 19 9.09 -1.46 14.01
CA GLY A 19 8.36 -0.57 14.89
C GLY A 19 8.12 -1.20 16.28
N VAL A 20 7.75 -2.47 16.33
CA VAL A 20 7.58 -3.22 17.59
C VAL A 20 8.91 -3.38 18.32
N THR A 21 10.00 -3.75 17.62
CA THR A 21 11.34 -3.86 18.22
C THR A 21 11.80 -2.53 18.82
N ILE A 22 11.57 -1.40 18.14
CA ILE A 22 11.91 -0.07 18.65
C ILE A 22 11.06 0.29 19.87
N GLN A 23 9.79 -0.11 19.90
CA GLN A 23 8.89 0.07 21.04
C GLN A 23 9.39 -0.67 22.28
N VAL A 24 9.92 -1.88 22.10
CA VAL A 24 10.49 -2.69 23.19
C VAL A 24 11.82 -2.12 23.70
N ILE A 25 12.67 -1.56 22.83
CA ILE A 25 14.03 -1.10 23.19
C ILE A 25 14.05 0.34 23.74
N ARG A 26 13.28 1.27 23.15
CA ARG A 26 13.33 2.71 23.49
C ARG A 26 12.14 3.20 24.32
N GLY A 27 11.25 2.30 24.73
CA GLY A 27 10.03 2.64 25.45
C GLY A 27 8.85 2.89 24.51
N ALA A 28 7.64 2.72 25.06
CA ALA A 28 6.39 2.62 24.31
C ALA A 28 6.12 3.82 23.38
N ASP A 29 6.53 5.01 23.79
CA ASP A 29 6.15 6.27 23.15
C ASP A 29 6.74 6.41 21.73
N LEU A 30 8.04 6.17 21.58
CA LEU A 30 8.74 6.37 20.31
C LEU A 30 8.40 5.29 19.27
N GLY A 31 8.25 4.04 19.72
CA GLY A 31 7.89 2.93 18.85
C GLY A 31 6.46 3.02 18.34
N PHE A 32 5.53 3.49 19.17
CA PHE A 32 4.14 3.69 18.75
C PHE A 32 4.03 4.76 17.67
N ILE A 33 4.71 5.91 17.84
CA ILE A 33 4.73 6.99 16.83
C ILE A 33 5.25 6.48 15.49
N LEU A 34 6.32 5.67 15.49
CA LEU A 34 6.90 5.14 14.26
C LEU A 34 5.98 4.14 13.55
N ILE A 35 5.32 3.26 14.31
CA ILE A 35 4.33 2.31 13.76
C ILE A 35 3.13 3.08 13.17
N THR A 36 2.59 4.05 13.92
CA THR A 36 1.44 4.84 13.49
C THR A 36 1.76 5.66 12.24
N ALA A 37 2.92 6.33 12.20
CA ALA A 37 3.36 7.07 11.03
C ALA A 37 3.54 6.17 9.79
N GLY A 38 4.16 4.99 9.96
CA GLY A 38 4.32 4.00 8.90
C GLY A 38 2.98 3.45 8.38
N ALA A 39 2.04 3.16 9.29
CA ALA A 39 0.70 2.67 8.94
C ALA A 39 -0.12 3.72 8.17
N ILE A 40 -0.05 4.99 8.59
CA ILE A 40 -0.73 6.10 7.88
C ILE A 40 -0.17 6.27 6.47
N LEU A 41 1.16 6.27 6.33
CA LEU A 41 1.81 6.39 5.01
C LEU A 41 1.44 5.22 4.09
N PHE A 42 1.34 4.01 4.65
CA PHE A 42 0.93 2.83 3.92
C PHE A 42 -0.53 2.89 3.48
N GLY A 43 -1.44 3.30 4.37
CA GLY A 43 -2.85 3.51 4.04
C GLY A 43 -3.03 4.50 2.88
N LEU A 44 -2.29 5.61 2.92
CA LEU A 44 -2.29 6.58 1.82
C LEU A 44 -1.75 5.98 0.51
N SER A 45 -0.66 5.21 0.57
CA SER A 45 -0.08 4.54 -0.60
C SER A 45 -1.05 3.54 -1.26
N GLN A 46 -1.79 2.78 -0.45
CA GLN A 46 -2.84 1.86 -0.92
C GLN A 46 -3.99 2.60 -1.60
N VAL A 47 -4.45 3.71 -1.03
CA VAL A 47 -5.51 4.54 -1.62
C VAL A 47 -5.08 5.10 -2.97
N VAL A 48 -3.88 5.71 -3.04
CA VAL A 48 -3.33 6.26 -4.30
C VAL A 48 -3.17 5.16 -5.36
N THR A 49 -2.67 4.00 -4.97
CA THR A 49 -2.51 2.85 -5.86
C THR A 49 -3.87 2.34 -6.35
N GLY A 50 -4.87 2.25 -5.46
CA GLY A 50 -6.25 1.88 -5.81
C GLY A 50 -6.90 2.86 -6.79
N TYR A 51 -6.69 4.17 -6.61
CA TYR A 51 -7.15 5.19 -7.57
C TYR A 51 -6.48 5.04 -8.94
N LYS A 52 -5.16 4.81 -8.99
CA LYS A 52 -4.45 4.55 -10.25
C LYS A 52 -5.00 3.32 -10.97
N ILE A 53 -5.22 2.22 -10.23
CA ILE A 53 -5.76 0.97 -10.78
C ILE A 53 -7.18 1.19 -11.32
N LYS A 54 -8.06 1.88 -10.58
CA LYS A 54 -9.41 2.23 -11.06
C LYS A 54 -9.37 3.04 -12.36
N ARG A 55 -8.47 4.02 -12.46
CA ARG A 55 -8.29 4.82 -13.69
C ARG A 55 -7.86 3.95 -14.87
N ILE A 56 -6.88 3.06 -14.67
CA ILE A 56 -6.40 2.17 -15.72
C ILE A 56 -7.51 1.23 -16.19
N ILE A 57 -8.27 0.65 -15.26
CA ILE A 57 -9.41 -0.24 -15.57
C ILE A 57 -10.48 0.53 -16.36
N GLN A 58 -10.84 1.74 -15.94
CA GLN A 58 -11.82 2.56 -16.68
C GLN A 58 -11.34 2.95 -18.08
N SER A 59 -10.07 3.33 -18.24
CA SER A 59 -9.50 3.60 -19.56
C SER A 59 -9.54 2.37 -20.47
N ARG A 60 -9.18 1.19 -19.95
CA ARG A 60 -9.24 -0.07 -20.71
C ARG A 60 -10.68 -0.45 -21.10
N LEU A 61 -11.64 -0.30 -20.18
CA LEU A 61 -13.06 -0.53 -20.46
C LEU A 61 -13.59 0.39 -21.56
N LYS A 62 -13.19 1.67 -21.55
CA LYS A 62 -13.60 2.64 -22.57
C LYS A 62 -13.04 2.32 -23.96
N THR A 63 -11.80 1.82 -24.03
CA THR A 63 -11.19 1.34 -25.27
C THR A 63 -11.90 0.10 -25.80
N ILE A 64 -12.24 -0.87 -24.94
CA ILE A 64 -12.96 -2.09 -25.35
C ILE A 64 -14.37 -1.74 -25.87
N ASN A 65 -15.06 -0.80 -25.22
CA ASN A 65 -16.40 -0.39 -25.64
C ASN A 65 -16.39 0.34 -27.00
N ASN A 66 -15.42 1.23 -27.24
CA ASN A 66 -15.26 1.86 -28.56
C ASN A 66 -14.98 0.85 -29.66
N LYS A 67 -14.17 -0.18 -29.37
CA LYS A 67 -13.83 -1.23 -30.34
C LYS A 67 -14.97 -2.20 -30.65
N LYS A 68 -16.08 -2.15 -29.90
CA LYS A 68 -17.27 -2.99 -30.12
C LYS A 68 -18.35 -2.27 -30.96
N HIS A 69 -18.18 -0.97 -31.20
CA HIS A 69 -19.10 -0.12 -31.94
C HIS A 69 -18.59 0.28 -33.34
N GLU A 70 -17.46 -0.32 -33.79
CA GLU A 70 -16.93 -0.29 -35.16
C GLU A 70 -17.20 -1.66 -35.83
#